data_AF-A0A4Y8MHT5-F1
#
_entry.id   AF-A0A4Y8MHT5-F1
#
_cell.length_a   1.000
_cell.length_b   1.000
_cell.length_c   1.000
_cell.angle_alpha   90.00
_cell.angle_beta   90.00
_cell.angle_gamma   90.00
#
_symmetry.space_group_name_H-M   'P 1'
#
loop_
_entity.id
_entity.type
_entity.pdbx_description
1 polymer ?
#
loop_
_entity_poly.entity_id
_entity_poly.type
_entity_poly.pdbx_seq_one_letter_code
_entity_poly.pdbx_strand_id
1 'polypeptide(L)'
;MTEKVVDDALRLAAIYKAGVGTQWNTYRQAAAKLSRLFETNLAPPRIGEALAVSRLPRVLRGLFDKAGLSSGHARALLRLASQRGESVLAASAAEIDTTGMDARDILRALRSGGEVSSRAAPPGLNAPLPIAAYYLRGKFPSKGVAAAHMGIPQSRLSEAITIEKALPAEVKMLFPGDNLTFAAGKEIVRLIALRGANNIRALAAEAGRSPRRPSPQLMLNRLAGIDIPGVDVRIRKAPGKNAKRRLIVELHLQESDANSVAALKFMIEMLKTRFGIE
;
A
#
# COMPACT_ATOMS: atom_id res chain seq x y z
N MET A 1 2.91 -8.42 35.08
CA MET A 1 3.69 -9.20 34.07
C MET A 1 3.14 -10.61 33.84
N THR A 2 2.27 -11.13 34.72
CA THR A 2 1.76 -12.51 34.77
C THR A 2 0.64 -12.83 33.77
N GLU A 3 -0.20 -11.86 33.42
CA GLU A 3 -1.35 -12.02 32.50
C GLU A 3 -0.92 -12.53 31.10
N LYS A 4 0.22 -12.04 30.60
CA LYS A 4 0.77 -12.38 29.27
C LYS A 4 1.16 -13.85 29.11
N VAL A 5 1.32 -14.60 30.19
CA VAL A 5 1.82 -15.99 30.13
C VAL A 5 0.71 -16.99 29.81
N VAL A 6 -0.48 -16.78 30.37
CA VAL A 6 -1.67 -17.64 30.13
C VAL A 6 -2.37 -17.24 28.82
N ASP A 7 -2.15 -16.00 28.36
CA ASP A 7 -2.66 -15.47 27.10
C ASP A 7 -1.93 -15.98 25.86
N ASP A 8 -0.67 -16.38 26.01
CA ASP A 8 0.07 -17.05 24.96
C ASP A 8 -0.14 -18.56 24.99
N ALA A 9 -0.66 -19.12 23.90
CA ALA A 9 -0.99 -20.53 23.78
C ALA A 9 0.24 -21.45 23.85
N LEU A 10 1.40 -21.03 23.34
CA LEU A 10 2.62 -21.85 23.37
C LEU A 10 3.20 -21.91 24.79
N ARG A 11 3.16 -20.78 25.51
CA ARG A 11 3.58 -20.71 26.92
C ARG A 11 2.64 -21.49 27.82
N LEU A 12 1.33 -21.36 27.63
CA LEU A 12 0.33 -22.12 28.36
C LEU A 12 0.52 -23.64 28.17
N ALA A 13 0.81 -24.09 26.95
CA ALA A 13 1.10 -25.49 26.67
C ALA A 13 2.35 -26.00 27.40
N ALA A 14 3.41 -25.19 27.47
CA ALA A 14 4.63 -25.54 28.19
C ALA A 14 4.38 -25.68 29.70
N ILE A 15 3.67 -24.73 30.30
CA ILE A 15 3.28 -24.78 31.71
C ILE A 15 2.46 -26.03 32.00
N TYR A 16 1.43 -26.28 31.18
CA TYR A 16 0.60 -27.47 31.36
C TYR A 16 1.46 -28.74 31.37
N LYS A 17 2.31 -28.94 30.36
CA LYS A 17 3.17 -30.13 30.24
C LYS A 17 4.09 -30.32 31.45
N ALA A 18 4.64 -29.23 31.99
CA ALA A 18 5.53 -29.29 33.15
C ALA A 18 4.82 -29.75 34.44
N GLY A 19 3.52 -29.50 34.58
CA GLY A 19 2.76 -29.88 35.78
C GLY A 19 1.96 -31.18 35.65
N VAL A 20 1.91 -31.83 34.49
CA VAL A 20 1.23 -33.12 34.34
C VAL A 20 1.91 -34.18 35.20
N GLY A 21 1.13 -34.94 35.97
CA GLY A 21 1.63 -36.03 36.82
C GLY A 21 2.17 -35.59 38.18
N THR A 22 2.32 -34.28 38.40
CA THR A 22 2.79 -33.71 39.68
C THR A 22 1.79 -32.74 40.27
N GLN A 23 1.38 -31.74 39.50
CA GLN A 23 0.52 -30.64 39.94
C GLN A 23 -0.95 -30.83 39.52
N TRP A 24 -1.19 -31.61 38.46
CA TRP A 24 -2.50 -31.97 37.91
C TRP A 24 -2.42 -33.23 37.03
N ASN A 25 -3.55 -33.94 36.91
CA ASN A 25 -3.69 -35.08 36.00
C ASN A 25 -4.73 -34.85 34.89
N THR A 26 -5.54 -33.80 35.00
CA THR A 26 -6.60 -33.48 34.03
C THR A 26 -6.60 -32.01 33.65
N TYR A 27 -7.15 -31.68 32.47
CA TYR A 27 -7.32 -30.29 32.03
C TYR A 27 -8.18 -29.47 33.01
N ARG A 28 -9.18 -30.08 33.65
CA ARG A 28 -10.04 -29.40 34.62
C ARG A 28 -9.27 -29.00 35.88
N GLN A 29 -8.42 -29.89 36.39
CA GLN A 29 -7.56 -29.60 37.55
C GLN A 29 -6.53 -28.52 37.22
N ALA A 30 -5.88 -28.64 36.06
CA ALA A 30 -4.90 -27.64 35.61
C ALA A 30 -5.55 -26.27 35.43
N ALA A 31 -6.71 -26.19 34.76
CA ALA A 31 -7.45 -24.96 34.56
C ALA A 31 -7.82 -24.30 35.90
N ALA A 32 -8.40 -25.05 36.84
CA ALA A 32 -8.77 -24.51 38.15
C ALA A 32 -7.56 -23.95 38.93
N LYS A 33 -6.42 -24.65 38.88
CA LYS A 33 -5.20 -24.25 39.60
C LYS A 33 -4.52 -23.06 38.95
N LEU A 34 -4.38 -23.06 37.62
CA LEU A 34 -3.79 -21.95 36.86
C LEU A 34 -4.67 -20.70 36.92
N SER A 35 -6.00 -20.83 36.86
CA SER A 35 -6.93 -19.71 37.05
C SER A 35 -6.70 -19.01 38.39
N ARG A 36 -6.48 -19.77 39.48
CA ARG A 36 -6.18 -19.21 40.80
C ARG A 36 -4.81 -18.54 40.87
N LEU A 37 -3.79 -19.18 40.31
CA LEU A 37 -2.40 -18.69 40.38
C LEU A 37 -2.18 -17.41 39.57
N PHE A 38 -2.88 -17.28 38.44
CA PHE A 38 -2.72 -16.16 37.53
C PHE A 38 -3.89 -15.17 37.59
N GLU A 39 -4.85 -15.37 38.50
CA GLU A 39 -6.06 -14.54 38.65
C GLU A 39 -6.83 -14.38 37.33
N THR A 40 -6.98 -15.47 36.57
CA THR A 40 -7.66 -15.49 35.26
C THR A 40 -8.82 -16.47 35.24
N ASN A 41 -9.71 -16.30 34.26
CA ASN A 41 -10.74 -17.30 33.96
C ASN A 41 -10.29 -18.26 32.85
N LEU A 42 -9.38 -19.18 33.18
CA LEU A 42 -8.89 -20.20 32.25
C LEU A 42 -9.88 -21.37 32.18
N ALA A 43 -10.42 -21.62 30.99
CA ALA A 43 -11.29 -22.76 30.72
C ALA A 43 -10.49 -24.00 30.27
N PRO A 44 -10.90 -25.23 30.63
CA PRO A 44 -10.20 -26.46 30.22
C PRO A 44 -9.99 -26.62 28.70
N PRO A 45 -10.95 -26.25 27.81
CA PRO A 45 -10.74 -26.33 26.36
C PRO A 45 -9.55 -25.49 25.86
N ARG A 46 -9.26 -24.37 26.51
CA ARG A 46 -8.14 -23.48 26.14
C ARG A 46 -6.78 -24.15 26.35
N ILE A 47 -6.67 -25.06 27.33
CA ILE A 47 -5.49 -25.90 27.53
C ILE A 47 -5.37 -26.93 26.40
N GLY A 48 -6.49 -27.55 26.00
CA GLY A 48 -6.52 -28.46 24.85
C GLY A 48 -6.09 -27.79 23.55
N GLU A 49 -6.58 -26.58 23.29
CA GLU A 49 -6.19 -25.75 22.14
C GLU A 49 -4.68 -25.42 22.15
N ALA A 50 -4.17 -24.98 23.30
CA ALA A 50 -2.74 -24.71 23.49
C ALA A 50 -1.88 -25.95 23.20
N LEU A 51 -2.30 -27.12 23.69
CA LEU A 51 -1.61 -28.38 23.42
C LEU A 51 -1.67 -28.77 21.95
N ALA A 52 -2.82 -28.62 21.29
CA ALA A 52 -2.96 -28.90 19.87
C ALA A 52 -2.01 -28.03 19.04
N VAL A 53 -1.95 -26.72 19.32
CA VAL A 53 -0.98 -25.83 18.66
C VAL A 53 0.45 -26.26 18.94
N SER A 54 0.78 -26.68 20.16
CA SER A 54 2.14 -27.11 20.52
C SER A 54 2.65 -28.33 19.73
N ARG A 55 1.74 -29.09 19.11
CA ARG A 55 2.05 -30.26 18.29
C ARG A 55 2.32 -29.92 16.83
N LEU A 56 1.96 -28.71 16.38
CA LEU A 56 2.23 -28.28 15.01
C LEU A 56 3.73 -28.29 14.70
N PRO A 57 4.12 -28.41 13.42
CA PRO A 57 5.50 -28.31 12.98
C PRO A 57 6.23 -27.09 13.58
N ARG A 58 7.49 -27.28 13.98
CA ARG A 58 8.27 -26.22 14.66
C ARG A 58 8.37 -24.95 13.82
N VAL A 59 8.51 -25.09 12.51
CA VAL A 59 8.56 -23.97 11.55
C VAL A 59 7.31 -23.09 11.66
N LEU A 60 6.11 -23.68 11.82
CA LEU A 60 4.86 -22.92 12.00
C LEU A 60 4.78 -22.22 13.34
N ARG A 61 5.20 -22.90 14.41
CA ARG A 61 5.17 -22.33 15.77
C ARG A 61 6.18 -21.18 15.93
N GLY A 62 7.37 -21.34 15.34
CA GLY A 62 8.45 -20.36 15.43
C GLY A 62 8.11 -18.99 14.84
N LEU A 63 7.18 -18.92 13.90
CA LEU A 63 6.70 -17.64 13.36
C LEU A 63 6.14 -16.72 14.46
N PHE A 64 5.60 -17.30 15.52
CA PHE A 64 4.93 -16.55 16.59
C PHE A 64 5.82 -16.31 17.82
N ASP A 65 7.11 -16.70 17.80
CA ASP A 65 8.00 -16.58 18.96
C ASP A 65 8.13 -15.14 19.48
N LYS A 66 8.16 -14.17 18.56
CA LYS A 66 8.21 -12.73 18.87
C LYS A 66 6.83 -12.09 19.00
N ALA A 67 5.91 -12.42 18.10
CA ALA A 67 4.59 -11.79 18.04
C ALA A 67 3.64 -12.27 19.14
N GLY A 68 3.90 -13.45 19.72
CA GLY A 68 3.00 -14.14 20.64
C GLY A 68 1.78 -14.73 19.94
N LEU A 69 1.20 -15.77 20.54
CA LEU A 69 0.04 -16.45 19.97
C LEU A 69 -1.13 -16.46 20.95
N SER A 70 -2.03 -15.48 20.80
CA SER A 70 -3.25 -15.41 21.59
C SER A 70 -4.17 -16.60 21.33
N SER A 71 -5.10 -16.88 22.26
CA SER A 71 -6.08 -17.97 22.11
C SER A 71 -6.92 -17.86 20.81
N GLY A 72 -7.34 -16.64 20.44
CA GLY A 72 -8.06 -16.40 19.19
C GLY A 72 -7.23 -16.72 17.95
N HIS A 73 -5.95 -16.33 17.95
CA HIS A 73 -5.02 -16.62 16.87
C HIS A 73 -4.63 -18.10 16.81
N ALA A 74 -4.51 -18.77 17.97
CA ALA A 74 -4.27 -20.21 18.08
C ALA A 74 -5.38 -21.03 17.42
N ARG A 75 -6.66 -20.71 17.68
CA ARG A 75 -7.79 -21.36 16.99
C ARG A 75 -7.79 -21.11 15.49
N ALA A 76 -7.49 -19.87 15.09
CA ALA A 76 -7.40 -19.53 13.68
C ALA A 76 -6.29 -20.34 12.98
N LEU A 77 -5.15 -20.54 13.64
CA LEU A 77 -4.05 -21.36 13.14
C LEU A 77 -4.46 -22.84 13.02
N LEU A 78 -5.11 -23.41 14.04
CA LEU A 78 -5.57 -24.81 14.00
C LEU A 78 -6.61 -25.04 12.90
N ARG A 79 -7.54 -24.10 12.73
CA ARG A 79 -8.53 -24.17 11.63
C ARG A 79 -7.85 -24.09 10.27
N LEU A 80 -6.84 -23.24 10.14
CA LEU A 80 -6.06 -23.13 8.92
C LEU A 80 -5.31 -24.45 8.62
N ALA A 81 -4.69 -25.04 9.65
CA ALA A 81 -4.01 -26.33 9.58
C ALA A 81 -4.95 -27.45 9.14
N SER A 82 -6.16 -27.51 9.68
CA SER A 82 -7.15 -28.50 9.27
C SER A 82 -7.65 -28.30 7.84
N GLN A 83 -7.70 -27.06 7.35
CA GLN A 83 -8.22 -26.73 6.01
C GLN A 83 -7.20 -26.99 4.89
N ARG A 84 -5.91 -26.69 5.12
CA ARG A 84 -4.87 -26.76 4.08
C ARG A 84 -3.92 -27.94 4.24
N GLY A 85 -3.95 -28.61 5.38
CA GLY A 85 -2.96 -29.62 5.77
C GLY A 85 -1.72 -28.98 6.39
N GLU A 86 -1.21 -29.63 7.44
CA GLU A 86 -0.06 -29.14 8.22
C GLU A 86 1.23 -29.06 7.40
N SER A 87 1.45 -30.01 6.48
CA SER A 87 2.65 -30.08 5.64
C SER A 87 2.75 -28.90 4.66
N VAL A 88 1.64 -28.59 3.97
CA VAL A 88 1.55 -27.47 3.03
C VAL A 88 1.75 -26.14 3.76
N LEU A 89 1.19 -26.02 4.97
CA LEU A 89 1.37 -24.85 5.81
C LEU A 89 2.79 -24.70 6.33
N ALA A 90 3.45 -25.80 6.69
CA ALA A 90 4.85 -25.77 7.11
C ALA A 90 5.78 -25.35 5.97
N ALA A 91 5.53 -25.81 4.74
CA ALA A 91 6.26 -25.36 3.56
C ALA A 91 6.06 -23.85 3.33
N SER A 92 4.81 -23.38 3.37
CA SER A 92 4.49 -21.95 3.25
C SER A 92 5.14 -21.11 4.36
N ALA A 93 5.21 -21.64 5.58
CA ALA A 93 5.80 -20.97 6.73
C ALA A 93 7.32 -20.78 6.59
N ALA A 94 8.02 -21.70 5.94
CA ALA A 94 9.46 -21.61 5.73
C ALA A 94 9.88 -20.42 4.86
N GLU A 95 8.96 -19.90 4.03
CA GLU A 95 9.21 -18.80 3.10
C GLU A 95 8.80 -17.42 3.65
N ILE A 96 8.17 -17.35 4.83
CA ILE A 96 7.66 -16.11 5.42
C ILE A 96 8.76 -15.42 6.25
N ASP A 97 9.16 -14.22 5.84
CA ASP A 97 9.88 -13.29 6.71
C ASP A 97 8.89 -12.67 7.71
N THR A 98 9.16 -12.83 9.01
CA THR A 98 8.29 -12.35 10.10
C THR A 98 8.70 -10.98 10.64
N THR A 99 9.72 -10.34 10.05
CA THR A 99 10.26 -9.07 10.53
C THR A 99 9.19 -7.98 10.49
N GLY A 100 8.86 -7.41 11.66
CA GLY A 100 7.86 -6.36 11.81
C GLY A 100 6.41 -6.82 11.75
N MET A 101 6.14 -8.13 11.66
CA MET A 101 4.77 -8.66 11.61
C MET A 101 4.19 -8.92 12.99
N ASP A 102 2.89 -8.64 13.15
CA ASP A 102 2.11 -9.12 14.29
C ASP A 102 1.49 -10.51 14.00
N ALA A 103 0.89 -11.14 15.02
CA ALA A 103 0.30 -12.47 14.89
C ALA A 103 -0.85 -12.54 13.86
N ARG A 104 -1.57 -11.44 13.65
CA ARG A 104 -2.65 -11.35 12.67
C ARG A 104 -2.08 -11.32 11.26
N ASP A 105 -0.98 -10.62 11.05
CA ASP A 105 -0.27 -10.53 9.77
C ASP A 105 0.40 -11.84 9.40
N ILE A 106 0.99 -12.55 10.36
CA ILE A 106 1.52 -13.90 10.16
C ILE A 106 0.41 -14.86 9.70
N LEU A 107 -0.74 -14.86 10.39
CA LEU A 107 -1.89 -15.70 9.99
C LEU A 107 -2.42 -15.34 8.60
N ARG A 108 -2.36 -14.08 8.21
CA ARG A 108 -2.75 -13.61 6.88
C ARG A 108 -1.78 -14.10 5.82
N ALA A 109 -0.47 -14.04 6.08
CA ALA A 109 0.57 -14.54 5.19
C ALA A 109 0.45 -16.06 4.97
N LEU A 110 0.13 -16.80 6.04
CA LEU A 110 -0.14 -18.25 5.95
C LEU A 110 -1.42 -18.56 5.14
N ARG A 111 -2.47 -17.71 5.22
CA ARG A 111 -3.66 -17.86 4.35
C ARG A 111 -3.35 -17.64 2.88
N SER A 112 -2.47 -16.70 2.56
CA SER A 112 -2.03 -16.47 1.17
C SER A 112 -1.02 -17.50 0.66
N GLY A 113 -0.57 -18.46 1.48
CA GLY A 113 0.33 -19.53 1.05
C GLY A 113 1.78 -19.08 0.86
N GLY A 114 2.30 -18.23 1.74
CA GLY A 114 3.72 -17.84 1.70
C GLY A 114 4.06 -16.76 0.66
N GLU A 115 3.12 -16.34 -0.20
CA GLU A 115 3.34 -15.25 -1.19
C GLU A 115 3.55 -13.85 -0.58
N VAL A 116 3.88 -13.73 0.71
CA VAL A 116 4.40 -12.49 1.28
C VAL A 116 5.92 -12.50 1.14
N SER A 117 6.41 -12.56 -0.10
CA SER A 117 7.81 -12.27 -0.43
C SER A 117 8.02 -10.78 -0.21
N SER A 118 8.29 -10.43 1.04
CA SER A 118 8.45 -9.07 1.52
C SER A 118 9.91 -8.66 1.39
N ARG A 119 10.46 -8.67 0.17
CA ARG A 119 11.73 -7.96 -0.07
C ARG A 119 11.48 -6.51 0.25
N ALA A 120 11.98 -6.05 1.42
CA ALA A 120 11.72 -4.71 1.97
C ALA A 120 11.69 -3.66 0.86
N ALA A 121 10.66 -2.83 0.86
CA ALA A 121 10.50 -1.81 -0.17
C ALA A 121 11.78 -0.97 -0.25
N PRO A 122 12.32 -0.72 -1.45
CA PRO A 122 13.54 0.07 -1.58
C PRO A 122 13.31 1.43 -0.89
N PRO A 123 14.29 1.92 -0.11
CA PRO A 123 14.17 3.23 0.52
C PRO A 123 13.95 4.29 -0.56
N GLY A 124 12.98 5.20 -0.33
CA GLY A 124 12.73 6.32 -1.22
C GLY A 124 11.58 6.20 -2.23
N LEU A 125 10.63 5.25 -2.07
CA LEU A 125 9.39 5.20 -2.87
C LEU A 125 8.46 6.39 -2.58
N ASN A 126 8.80 7.58 -3.07
CA ASN A 126 8.09 8.83 -2.80
C ASN A 126 7.22 9.31 -3.98
N ALA A 127 7.53 8.83 -5.18
CA ALA A 127 6.86 9.20 -6.44
C ALA A 127 5.84 8.14 -6.88
N PRO A 128 4.80 8.53 -7.65
CA PRO A 128 3.71 7.64 -8.02
C PRO A 128 4.14 6.53 -9.00
N LEU A 129 5.03 6.79 -9.96
CA LEU A 129 5.42 5.76 -10.95
C LEU A 129 6.23 4.63 -10.30
N PRO A 130 7.24 4.90 -9.45
CA PRO A 130 7.97 3.83 -8.76
C PRO A 130 7.10 3.04 -7.78
N ILE A 131 6.20 3.70 -7.05
CA ILE A 131 5.22 3.02 -6.17
C ILE A 131 4.35 2.05 -6.98
N ALA A 132 3.78 2.53 -8.09
CA ALA A 132 2.93 1.70 -8.94
C ALA A 132 3.71 0.56 -9.60
N ALA A 133 4.92 0.82 -10.10
CA ALA A 133 5.77 -0.20 -10.70
C ALA A 133 6.16 -1.29 -9.71
N TYR A 134 6.49 -0.93 -8.46
CA TYR A 134 6.79 -1.88 -7.40
C TYR A 134 5.57 -2.74 -7.07
N TYR A 135 4.37 -2.13 -6.96
CA TYR A 135 3.12 -2.87 -6.78
C TYR A 135 2.82 -3.83 -7.93
N LEU A 136 2.99 -3.40 -9.18
CA LEU A 136 2.66 -4.20 -10.37
C LEU A 136 3.66 -5.35 -10.61
N ARG A 137 4.92 -5.19 -10.17
CA ARG A 137 5.94 -6.25 -10.26
C ARG A 137 5.86 -7.25 -9.11
N GLY A 138 5.41 -6.80 -7.93
CA GLY A 138 5.32 -7.65 -6.75
C GLY A 138 4.08 -8.53 -6.76
N LYS A 139 4.18 -9.67 -6.07
CA LYS A 139 3.04 -10.54 -5.77
C LYS A 139 2.48 -10.13 -4.40
N PHE A 140 1.43 -9.31 -4.41
CA PHE A 140 0.79 -8.86 -3.18
C PHE A 140 -0.64 -9.41 -3.08
N PRO A 141 -1.04 -10.01 -1.95
CA PRO A 141 -2.40 -10.53 -1.76
C PRO A 141 -3.50 -9.46 -1.81
N SER A 142 -3.15 -8.21 -1.48
CA SER A 142 -4.07 -7.07 -1.55
C SER A 142 -3.30 -5.75 -1.60
N LYS A 143 -3.97 -4.67 -2.02
CA LYS A 143 -3.44 -3.30 -1.95
C LYS A 143 -3.07 -2.88 -0.53
N GLY A 144 -3.83 -3.31 0.48
CA GLY A 144 -3.55 -2.97 1.88
C GLY A 144 -2.24 -3.59 2.36
N VAL A 145 -1.98 -4.85 1.98
CA VAL A 145 -0.71 -5.54 2.31
C VAL A 145 0.47 -4.90 1.60
N ALA A 146 0.32 -4.57 0.31
CA ALA A 146 1.38 -3.91 -0.45
C ALA A 146 1.71 -2.51 0.12
N ALA A 147 0.69 -1.74 0.49
CA ALA A 147 0.87 -0.40 1.06
C ALA A 147 1.56 -0.45 2.43
N ALA A 148 1.16 -1.39 3.29
CA ALA A 148 1.82 -1.62 4.58
C ALA A 148 3.29 -2.02 4.40
N HIS A 149 3.58 -2.90 3.45
CA HIS A 149 4.94 -3.33 3.12
C HIS A 149 5.82 -2.19 2.59
N MET A 150 5.23 -1.25 1.85
CA MET A 150 5.89 -0.02 1.38
C MET A 150 5.97 1.09 2.44
N GLY A 151 5.35 0.92 3.61
CA GLY A 151 5.27 1.97 4.64
C GLY A 151 4.43 3.19 4.24
N ILE A 152 3.46 3.03 3.31
CA ILE A 152 2.62 4.13 2.81
C ILE A 152 1.13 3.88 3.07
N PRO A 153 0.29 4.93 3.11
CA PRO A 153 -1.16 4.77 3.17
C PRO A 153 -1.73 4.05 1.93
N GLN A 154 -2.73 3.19 2.11
CA GLN A 154 -3.39 2.49 0.98
C GLN A 154 -4.01 3.46 -0.04
N SER A 155 -4.45 4.64 0.40
CA SER A 155 -4.92 5.72 -0.48
C SER A 155 -3.83 6.21 -1.41
N ARG A 156 -2.59 6.36 -0.90
CA ARG A 156 -1.40 6.76 -1.66
C ARG A 156 -1.07 5.75 -2.76
N LEU A 157 -1.08 4.45 -2.45
CA LEU A 157 -0.89 3.39 -3.43
C LEU A 157 -2.00 3.38 -4.49
N SER A 158 -3.25 3.53 -4.07
CA SER A 158 -4.39 3.56 -5.00
C SER A 158 -4.27 4.72 -5.98
N GLU A 159 -3.85 5.88 -5.49
CA GLU A 159 -3.59 7.07 -6.31
C GLU A 159 -2.44 6.86 -7.30
N ALA A 160 -1.33 6.25 -6.86
CA ALA A 160 -0.19 5.93 -7.71
C ALA A 160 -0.60 5.02 -8.89
N ILE A 161 -1.38 3.96 -8.61
CA ILE A 161 -1.90 3.04 -9.63
C ILE A 161 -2.82 3.77 -10.62
N THR A 162 -3.67 4.69 -10.14
CA THR A 162 -4.53 5.48 -11.01
C THR A 162 -3.72 6.37 -11.96
N ILE A 163 -2.66 7.03 -11.46
CA ILE A 163 -1.77 7.85 -12.28
C ILE A 163 -1.05 6.97 -13.32
N GLU A 164 -0.42 5.87 -12.90
CA GLU A 164 0.33 4.95 -13.79
C GLU A 164 -0.51 4.43 -14.97
N LYS A 165 -1.78 4.10 -14.71
CA LYS A 165 -2.72 3.60 -15.73
C LYS A 165 -3.22 4.69 -16.67
N ALA A 166 -3.38 5.91 -16.19
CA ALA A 166 -3.92 7.01 -16.97
C ALA A 166 -2.87 7.64 -17.89
N LEU A 167 -1.59 7.61 -17.51
CA LEU A 167 -0.51 8.23 -18.27
C LEU A 167 -0.05 7.35 -19.46
N PRO A 168 -0.02 7.90 -20.69
CA PRO A 168 0.61 7.25 -21.83
C PRO A 168 2.11 6.98 -21.60
N ALA A 169 2.66 5.98 -22.31
CA ALA A 169 4.08 5.61 -22.17
C ALA A 169 5.03 6.78 -22.48
N GLU A 170 4.68 7.58 -23.49
CA GLU A 170 5.43 8.77 -23.91
C GLU A 170 5.53 9.80 -22.79
N VAL A 171 4.45 10.00 -22.05
CA VAL A 171 4.43 10.88 -20.87
C VAL A 171 5.23 10.28 -19.72
N LYS A 172 5.25 8.95 -19.55
CA LYS A 172 6.05 8.32 -18.49
C LYS A 172 7.56 8.43 -18.75
N MET A 173 8.00 8.29 -20.00
CA MET A 173 9.42 8.44 -20.40
C MET A 173 9.97 9.84 -20.13
N LEU A 174 9.09 10.84 -20.18
CA LEU A 174 9.37 12.23 -19.88
C LEU A 174 9.78 12.44 -18.40
N PHE A 175 9.31 11.60 -17.47
CA PHE A 175 9.59 11.70 -16.03
C PHE A 175 10.20 10.39 -15.46
N PRO A 176 11.50 10.10 -15.68
CA PRO A 176 12.13 8.92 -15.11
C PRO A 176 12.40 9.10 -13.60
N GLY A 177 12.46 7.98 -12.90
CA GLY A 177 12.72 7.94 -11.46
C GLY A 177 11.62 8.61 -10.66
N ASP A 178 12.02 9.48 -9.73
CA ASP A 178 11.11 10.13 -8.77
C ASP A 178 10.67 11.54 -9.18
N ASN A 179 10.95 11.96 -10.42
CA ASN A 179 10.73 13.34 -10.85
C ASN A 179 9.26 13.71 -11.08
N LEU A 180 8.37 12.73 -11.19
CA LEU A 180 6.93 12.99 -11.26
C LEU A 180 6.36 13.06 -9.85
N THR A 181 5.86 14.22 -9.42
CA THR A 181 5.14 14.32 -8.15
C THR A 181 3.69 13.86 -8.30
N PHE A 182 3.04 13.48 -7.19
CA PHE A 182 1.61 13.16 -7.19
C PHE A 182 0.74 14.33 -7.67
N ALA A 183 1.13 15.57 -7.34
CA ALA A 183 0.42 16.76 -7.78
C ALA A 183 0.49 16.93 -9.31
N ALA A 184 1.70 16.89 -9.88
CA ALA A 184 1.91 16.97 -11.32
C ALA A 184 1.23 15.81 -12.06
N GLY A 185 1.34 14.58 -11.55
CA GLY A 185 0.65 13.41 -12.10
C GLY A 185 -0.87 13.61 -12.16
N LYS A 186 -1.49 14.13 -11.09
CA LYS A 186 -2.92 14.46 -11.06
C LYS A 186 -3.30 15.52 -12.08
N GLU A 187 -2.48 16.55 -12.27
CA GLU A 187 -2.72 17.60 -13.26
C GLU A 187 -2.64 17.07 -14.68
N ILE A 188 -1.67 16.21 -14.98
CA ILE A 188 -1.56 15.58 -16.31
C ILE A 188 -2.75 14.65 -16.58
N VAL A 189 -3.21 13.88 -15.58
CA VAL A 189 -4.43 13.07 -15.73
C VAL A 189 -5.65 13.94 -16.05
N ARG A 190 -5.73 15.16 -15.48
CA ARG A 190 -6.79 16.13 -15.82
C ARG A 190 -6.62 16.69 -17.23
N LEU A 191 -5.39 16.97 -17.67
CA LEU A 191 -5.10 17.36 -19.06
C LEU A 191 -5.56 16.30 -20.05
N ILE A 192 -5.31 15.03 -19.77
CA ILE A 192 -5.74 13.92 -20.63
C ILE A 192 -7.26 13.89 -20.73
N ALA A 193 -7.98 14.12 -19.63
CA ALA A 193 -9.44 14.21 -19.64
C ALA A 193 -9.97 15.41 -20.44
N LEU A 194 -9.23 16.52 -20.50
CA LEU A 194 -9.60 17.73 -21.24
C LEU A 194 -9.28 17.65 -22.74
N ARG A 195 -8.08 17.15 -23.07
CA ARG A 195 -7.53 17.23 -24.44
C ARG A 195 -7.57 15.91 -25.20
N GLY A 196 -7.86 14.81 -24.51
CA GLY A 196 -7.80 13.46 -25.05
C GLY A 196 -6.38 12.88 -25.05
N ALA A 197 -6.29 11.57 -24.86
CA ALA A 197 -5.02 10.85 -24.72
C ALA A 197 -4.12 10.94 -25.96
N ASN A 198 -4.70 10.96 -27.17
CA ASN A 198 -3.93 11.02 -28.42
C ASN A 198 -3.20 12.36 -28.59
N ASN A 199 -3.85 13.47 -28.24
CA ASN A 199 -3.23 14.81 -28.31
C ASN A 199 -2.09 14.94 -27.30
N ILE A 200 -2.29 14.44 -26.07
CA ILE A 200 -1.24 14.43 -25.04
C ILE A 200 -0.06 13.54 -25.45
N ARG A 201 -0.32 12.38 -26.07
CA ARG A 201 0.72 11.51 -26.62
C ARG A 201 1.58 12.23 -27.66
N ALA A 202 0.96 12.89 -28.63
CA ALA A 202 1.67 13.60 -29.69
C ALA A 202 2.58 14.71 -29.12
N LEU A 203 2.05 15.51 -28.19
CA LEU A 203 2.82 16.58 -27.54
C LEU A 203 3.93 16.05 -26.64
N ALA A 204 3.72 14.91 -25.98
CA ALA A 204 4.77 14.26 -25.20
C ALA A 204 5.90 13.73 -26.08
N ALA A 205 5.57 13.15 -27.24
CA ALA A 205 6.55 12.67 -28.21
C ALA A 205 7.37 13.83 -28.81
N GLU A 206 6.75 14.97 -29.09
CA GLU A 206 7.43 16.18 -29.55
C GLU A 206 8.35 16.75 -28.46
N ALA A 207 7.86 16.87 -27.22
CA ALA A 207 8.65 17.33 -26.10
C ALA A 207 9.86 16.42 -25.80
N GLY A 208 9.73 15.11 -26.04
CA GLY A 208 10.80 14.13 -25.88
C GLY A 208 11.94 14.24 -26.90
N ARG A 209 11.76 14.97 -28.01
CA ARG A 209 12.82 15.22 -29.01
C ARG A 209 13.71 16.41 -28.64
N SER A 210 13.38 17.16 -27.60
CA SER A 210 14.15 18.33 -27.20
C SER A 210 15.49 17.93 -26.56
N PRO A 211 16.64 18.50 -26.98
CA PRO A 211 17.96 18.12 -26.48
C PRO A 211 18.21 18.54 -25.02
N ARG A 212 17.42 19.49 -24.49
CA ARG A 212 17.45 19.90 -23.09
C ARG A 212 16.22 19.38 -22.35
N ARG A 213 16.44 18.75 -21.20
CA ARG A 213 15.36 18.25 -20.36
C ARG A 213 14.59 19.44 -19.75
N PRO A 214 13.30 19.63 -20.05
CA PRO A 214 12.54 20.72 -19.46
C PRO A 214 12.22 20.43 -17.99
N SER A 215 11.99 21.47 -17.18
CA SER A 215 11.53 21.29 -15.79
C SER A 215 10.14 20.64 -15.76
N PRO A 216 9.73 19.95 -14.68
CA PRO A 216 8.41 19.34 -14.59
C PRO A 216 7.25 20.30 -14.88
N GLN A 217 7.38 21.57 -14.45
CA GLN A 217 6.39 22.62 -14.71
C GLN A 217 6.37 23.03 -16.19
N LEU A 218 7.54 23.24 -16.80
CA LEU A 218 7.64 23.54 -18.23
C LEU A 218 7.07 22.40 -19.09
N MET A 219 7.25 21.15 -18.66
CA MET A 219 6.63 20.00 -19.32
C MET A 219 5.12 20.02 -19.19
N LEU A 220 4.58 20.37 -18.01
CA LEU A 220 3.15 20.51 -17.80
C LEU A 220 2.56 21.60 -18.70
N ASN A 221 3.24 22.75 -18.81
CA ASN A 221 2.85 23.84 -19.71
C ASN A 221 2.80 23.36 -21.16
N ARG A 222 3.84 22.67 -21.64
CA ARG A 222 3.89 22.11 -23.00
C ARG A 222 2.79 21.10 -23.27
N LEU A 223 2.49 20.21 -22.31
CA LEU A 223 1.37 19.26 -22.44
C LEU A 223 0.00 19.95 -22.44
N ALA A 224 -0.11 21.09 -21.76
CA ALA A 224 -1.28 21.98 -21.87
C ALA A 224 -1.34 22.70 -23.23
N GLY A 225 -0.27 22.67 -24.03
CA GLY A 225 -0.15 23.36 -25.31
C GLY A 225 0.33 24.80 -25.17
N ILE A 226 0.99 25.14 -24.06
CA ILE A 226 1.51 26.46 -23.73
C ILE A 226 3.03 26.37 -23.63
N ASP A 227 3.75 26.97 -24.59
CA ASP A 227 5.21 27.02 -24.64
C ASP A 227 5.70 28.47 -24.51
N ILE A 228 5.06 29.23 -23.60
CA ILE A 228 5.37 30.64 -23.37
C ILE A 228 6.26 30.74 -22.11
N PRO A 229 7.44 31.37 -22.20
CA PRO A 229 8.27 31.65 -21.03
C PRO A 229 7.51 32.47 -19.98
N GLY A 230 7.69 32.15 -18.68
CA GLY A 230 7.11 32.92 -17.57
C GLY A 230 5.64 32.65 -17.26
N VAL A 231 5.00 31.68 -17.91
CA VAL A 231 3.61 31.26 -17.65
C VAL A 231 3.58 29.87 -17.03
N ASP A 232 2.98 29.71 -15.86
CA ASP A 232 2.78 28.43 -15.19
C ASP A 232 1.32 27.98 -15.25
N VAL A 233 1.09 26.79 -15.78
CA VAL A 233 -0.24 26.18 -15.85
C VAL A 233 -0.51 25.37 -14.59
N ARG A 234 -1.72 25.52 -14.04
CA ARG A 234 -2.27 24.64 -13.02
C ARG A 234 -3.67 24.21 -13.39
N ILE A 235 -4.04 22.98 -13.04
CA ILE A 235 -5.36 22.45 -13.41
C ILE A 235 -6.04 21.89 -12.18
N ARG A 236 -7.16 22.49 -11.80
CA ARG A 236 -7.91 22.08 -10.61
C ARG A 236 -9.35 21.69 -10.93
N LYS A 237 -9.94 20.94 -9.99
CA LYS A 237 -11.37 20.63 -10.00
C LYS A 237 -12.12 21.76 -9.30
N ALA A 238 -13.27 22.13 -9.85
CA ALA A 238 -14.21 23.05 -9.23
C ALA A 238 -15.61 22.41 -9.14
N PRO A 239 -16.42 22.82 -8.15
CA PRO A 239 -17.83 22.47 -8.12
C PRO A 239 -18.49 22.99 -9.39
N GLY A 240 -19.25 22.13 -10.07
CA GLY A 240 -20.09 22.51 -11.21
C GLY A 240 -21.57 22.40 -10.87
N LYS A 241 -22.42 23.11 -11.62
CA LYS A 241 -23.88 22.90 -11.55
C LYS A 241 -24.19 21.44 -11.97
N ASN A 242 -25.05 20.78 -11.19
CA ASN A 242 -25.59 19.42 -11.43
C ASN A 242 -24.58 18.27 -11.40
N ALA A 243 -23.78 18.17 -10.33
CA ALA A 243 -22.86 17.05 -10.03
C ALA A 243 -21.75 16.77 -11.07
N LYS A 244 -21.73 17.46 -12.20
CA LYS A 244 -20.62 17.44 -13.17
C LYS A 244 -19.49 18.31 -12.64
N ARG A 245 -18.39 17.67 -12.22
CA ARG A 245 -17.16 18.36 -11.81
C ARG A 245 -16.61 19.13 -13.01
N ARG A 246 -16.41 20.44 -12.86
CA ARG A 246 -15.74 21.28 -13.88
C ARG A 246 -14.23 21.24 -13.63
N LEU A 247 -13.46 21.26 -14.71
CA LEU A 247 -12.01 21.44 -14.66
C LEU A 247 -11.70 22.90 -15.02
N ILE A 248 -10.87 23.55 -14.21
CA ILE A 248 -10.39 24.91 -14.43
C ILE A 248 -8.91 24.83 -14.78
N VAL A 249 -8.53 25.49 -15.87
CA VAL A 249 -7.13 25.73 -16.25
C VAL A 249 -6.78 27.13 -15.75
N GLU A 250 -5.79 27.23 -14.87
CA GLU A 250 -5.27 28.48 -14.34
C GLU A 250 -3.91 28.77 -14.97
N LEU A 251 -3.71 30.04 -15.36
CA LEU A 251 -2.48 30.54 -15.93
C LEU A 251 -1.89 31.53 -14.93
N HIS A 252 -0.78 31.14 -14.31
CA HIS A 252 -0.05 31.94 -13.33
C HIS A 252 1.08 32.65 -14.05
N LEU A 253 1.04 33.98 -14.07
CA LEU A 253 2.07 34.81 -14.67
C LEU A 253 3.06 35.22 -13.58
N GLN A 254 4.36 35.10 -13.85
CA GLN A 254 5.35 35.68 -12.94
C GLN A 254 5.32 37.20 -13.07
N GLU A 255 5.20 37.88 -11.93
CA GLU A 255 4.89 39.32 -11.78
C GLU A 255 5.93 40.27 -12.42
N SER A 256 7.09 39.74 -12.83
CA SER A 256 8.24 40.52 -13.32
C SER A 256 8.20 40.88 -14.81
N ASP A 257 7.19 40.49 -15.57
CA ASP A 257 7.19 40.68 -17.03
C ASP A 257 6.15 41.73 -17.48
N ALA A 258 6.60 42.88 -17.98
CA ALA A 258 5.73 43.97 -18.44
C ALA A 258 4.75 43.53 -19.57
N ASN A 259 5.03 42.39 -20.20
CA ASN A 259 4.24 41.81 -21.29
C ASN A 259 3.19 40.79 -20.82
N SER A 260 3.09 40.48 -19.53
CA SER A 260 2.22 39.40 -19.03
C SER A 260 0.72 39.61 -19.37
N VAL A 261 0.25 40.87 -19.40
CA VAL A 261 -1.16 41.19 -19.72
C VAL A 261 -1.47 40.97 -21.20
N ALA A 262 -0.57 41.36 -22.10
CA ALA A 262 -0.72 41.13 -23.54
C ALA A 262 -0.64 39.63 -23.88
N ALA A 263 0.28 38.92 -23.22
CA ALA A 263 0.38 37.46 -23.30
C ALA A 263 -0.90 36.78 -22.79
N LEU A 264 -1.49 37.25 -21.68
CA LEU A 264 -2.76 36.71 -21.17
C LEU A 264 -3.91 36.91 -22.16
N LYS A 265 -4.05 38.10 -22.76
CA LYS A 265 -5.08 38.37 -23.78
C LYS A 265 -4.90 37.48 -25.00
N PHE A 266 -3.68 37.35 -25.50
CA PHE A 266 -3.36 36.45 -26.61
C PHE A 266 -3.68 34.99 -26.27
N MET A 267 -3.33 34.53 -25.06
CA MET A 267 -3.64 33.17 -24.60
C MET A 267 -5.14 32.91 -24.50
N ILE A 268 -5.92 33.85 -23.97
CA ILE A 268 -7.38 33.73 -23.91
C ILE A 268 -7.93 33.57 -25.33
N GLU A 269 -7.53 34.43 -26.27
CA GLU A 269 -8.01 34.35 -27.66
C GLU A 269 -7.60 33.05 -28.36
N MET A 270 -6.38 32.56 -28.14
CA MET A 270 -5.91 31.29 -28.68
C MET A 270 -6.68 30.09 -28.09
N LEU A 271 -7.03 30.14 -26.81
CA LEU A 271 -7.83 29.11 -26.15
C LEU A 271 -9.29 29.13 -26.63
N LYS A 272 -9.86 30.31 -26.86
CA LYS A 272 -11.20 30.44 -27.48
C LYS A 272 -11.24 29.78 -28.86
N THR A 273 -10.25 30.06 -29.72
CA THR A 273 -10.15 29.45 -31.06
C THR A 273 -9.94 27.95 -31.01
N ARG A 274 -9.11 27.44 -30.09
CA ARG A 274 -8.73 26.02 -30.05
C ARG A 274 -9.72 25.11 -29.33
N PHE A 275 -10.50 25.66 -28.39
CA PHE A 275 -11.42 24.88 -27.54
C PHE A 275 -12.89 25.32 -27.65
N GLY A 276 -13.21 26.32 -28.46
CA GLY A 276 -14.59 26.80 -28.65
C GLY A 276 -15.23 27.33 -27.37
N ILE A 277 -14.42 27.98 -26.52
CA ILE A 277 -14.88 28.56 -25.26
C ILE A 277 -15.40 29.96 -25.59
N GLU A 278 -16.68 30.22 -25.36
CA GLU A 278 -17.27 31.58 -25.33
C GLU A 278 -16.87 32.33 -24.05
#